data_AF-N1MHM4-F1
#
_entry.id   AF-N1MHM4-F1
#
_cell.length_a   1.000
_cell.length_b   1.000
_cell.length_c   1.000
_cell.angle_alpha   90.00
_cell.angle_beta   90.00
_cell.angle_gamma   90.00
#
_symmetry.space_group_name_H-M   'P 1'
#
loop_
_entity.id
_entity.type
_entity.pdbx_description
1 polymer ?
#
loop_
_entity_poly.entity_id
_entity_poly.type
_entity_poly.pdbx_seq_one_letter_code
_entity_poly.pdbx_strand_id
1 'polypeptide(L)'
;MDVALAAFKNGESTKKRSAIVQKGSEVRFCVRYGNRALTLVDSDTQFVAVADKFESVYAAIKEAVLNGEFDAQIAELAANAKKRGQAMAASRKEKAAAKP
;
A
#
# COMPACT_ATOMS: atom_id res chain seq x y z
N MET A 1 -6.83 15.48 -9.29
CA MET A 1 -7.07 15.06 -7.90
C MET A 1 -6.57 13.65 -7.70
N ASP A 2 -6.01 13.34 -6.53
CA ASP A 2 -5.58 11.98 -6.16
C ASP A 2 -6.80 11.03 -6.13
N VAL A 3 -6.70 9.88 -6.81
CA VAL A 3 -7.83 8.93 -6.96
C VAL A 3 -8.29 8.39 -5.62
N ALA A 4 -7.38 8.18 -4.66
CA ALA A 4 -7.74 7.68 -3.33
C ALA A 4 -8.46 8.76 -2.53
N LEU A 5 -7.96 10.00 -2.57
CA LEU A 5 -8.59 11.12 -1.89
C LEU A 5 -9.95 11.46 -2.48
N ALA A 6 -10.09 11.41 -3.82
CA ALA A 6 -11.36 11.63 -4.50
C ALA A 6 -12.40 10.55 -4.12
N ALA A 7 -12.00 9.27 -4.10
CA ALA A 7 -12.87 8.19 -3.68
C ALA A 7 -13.32 8.35 -2.21
N PHE A 8 -12.41 8.77 -1.31
CA PHE A 8 -12.74 9.05 0.08
C PHE A 8 -13.74 10.21 0.20
N LYS A 9 -13.51 11.33 -0.49
CA LYS A 9 -14.41 12.50 -0.49
C LYS A 9 -15.78 12.18 -1.09
N ASN A 10 -15.84 11.27 -2.06
CA ASN A 10 -17.09 10.80 -2.67
C ASN A 10 -17.83 9.74 -1.82
N GLY A 11 -17.30 9.36 -0.65
CA GLY A 11 -17.92 8.35 0.21
C GLY A 11 -17.84 6.92 -0.33
N GLU A 12 -16.99 6.65 -1.32
CA GLU A 12 -16.76 5.32 -1.90
C GLU A 12 -15.95 4.44 -0.94
N SER A 13 -16.55 4.08 0.19
CA SER A 13 -16.02 3.13 1.17
C SER A 13 -16.12 1.67 0.71
N THR A 14 -16.81 1.42 -0.41
CA THR A 14 -17.20 0.09 -0.90
C THR A 14 -16.07 -0.70 -1.58
N LYS A 15 -14.88 -0.11 -1.77
CA LYS A 15 -13.72 -0.89 -2.24
C LYS A 15 -13.29 -1.86 -1.14
N LYS A 16 -13.16 -3.15 -1.48
CA LYS A 16 -12.73 -4.25 -0.57
C LYS A 16 -11.42 -3.95 0.20
N ARG A 17 -10.64 -2.96 -0.24
CA ARG A 17 -9.40 -2.48 0.37
C ARG A 17 -9.24 -0.96 0.19
N SER A 18 -10.16 -0.16 0.74
CA SER A 18 -10.05 1.30 0.73
C SER A 18 -8.72 1.76 1.31
N ALA A 19 -8.02 2.65 0.59
CA ALA A 19 -6.71 3.17 1.00
C ALA A 19 -6.83 4.16 2.17
N ILE A 20 -8.00 4.80 2.31
CA ILE A 20 -8.36 5.75 3.35
C ILE A 20 -9.69 5.29 3.96
N VAL A 21 -9.79 5.26 5.28
CA VAL A 21 -10.97 4.85 6.05
C VAL A 21 -11.14 5.80 7.23
N GLN A 22 -12.32 6.40 7.38
CA GLN A 22 -12.67 7.16 8.57
C GLN A 22 -13.35 6.25 9.61
N LYS A 23 -12.92 6.35 10.87
CA LYS A 23 -13.54 5.69 12.02
C LYS A 23 -13.74 6.73 13.11
N GLY A 24 -14.97 7.19 13.28
CA GLY A 24 -15.29 8.27 14.22
C GLY A 24 -14.55 9.56 13.85
N SER A 25 -13.75 10.08 14.80
CA SER A 25 -12.95 11.29 14.64
C SER A 25 -11.58 11.06 13.98
N GLU A 26 -11.21 9.81 13.70
CA GLU A 26 -9.92 9.46 13.09
C GLU A 26 -10.07 9.05 11.64
N VAL A 27 -9.13 9.47 10.81
CA VAL A 27 -8.93 9.00 9.44
C VAL A 27 -7.66 8.17 9.39
N ARG A 28 -7.81 6.92 8.95
CA ARG A 28 -6.72 5.96 8.82
C ARG A 28 -6.41 5.74 7.35
N PHE A 29 -5.14 5.78 6.99
CA PHE A 29 -4.73 5.53 5.62
C PHE A 29 -3.37 4.84 5.54
N CYS A 30 -3.05 4.23 4.41
CA CYS A 30 -1.79 3.52 4.23
C CYS A 30 -1.22 3.78 2.83
N VAL A 31 0.11 3.88 2.74
CA VAL A 31 0.82 3.88 1.46
C VAL A 31 1.02 2.43 1.04
N ARG A 32 0.74 2.12 -0.22
CA ARG A 32 0.79 0.75 -0.73
C ARG A 32 1.65 0.65 -1.98
N TYR A 33 2.40 -0.45 -2.06
CA TYR A 33 3.02 -0.91 -3.29
C TYR A 33 2.40 -2.24 -3.70
N GLY A 34 1.64 -2.23 -4.80
CA GLY A 34 0.81 -3.35 -5.22
C GLY A 34 -0.18 -3.77 -4.13
N ASN A 35 -0.05 -5.00 -3.64
CA ASN A 35 -0.93 -5.57 -2.61
C ASN A 35 -0.38 -5.46 -1.18
N ARG A 36 0.76 -4.80 -0.97
CA ARG A 36 1.38 -4.64 0.35
C ARG A 36 1.31 -3.18 0.80
N ALA A 37 0.99 -2.99 2.08
CA ALA A 37 1.22 -1.70 2.74
C ALA A 37 2.71 -1.57 3.04
N LEU A 38 3.22 -0.35 2.86
CA LEU A 38 4.60 -0.02 3.21
C LEU A 38 4.70 0.13 4.73
N THR A 39 5.89 -0.16 5.24
CA THR A 39 6.17 -0.12 6.66
C THR A 39 6.56 1.31 7.04
N LEU A 40 5.97 1.78 8.13
CA LEU A 40 6.24 3.06 8.76
C LEU A 40 7.25 2.84 9.90
N VAL A 41 7.32 3.79 10.82
CA VAL A 41 8.11 3.65 12.06
C VAL A 41 7.55 2.48 12.89
N ASP A 42 8.43 1.74 13.57
CA ASP A 42 8.07 0.66 14.52
C ASP A 42 7.17 -0.46 13.98
N SER A 43 7.28 -0.77 12.69
CA SER A 43 6.48 -1.82 12.00
C SER A 43 5.01 -1.47 11.75
N ASP A 44 4.60 -0.23 12.03
CA ASP A 44 3.27 0.24 11.66
C ASP A 44 3.09 0.26 10.14
N THR A 45 1.85 0.15 9.69
CA THR A 45 1.53 0.15 8.23
C THR A 45 0.40 1.12 7.90
N GLN A 46 -0.07 1.87 8.89
CA GLN A 46 -1.19 2.79 8.79
C GLN A 46 -0.86 4.10 9.50
N PHE A 47 -1.13 5.19 8.81
CA PHE A 47 -1.18 6.52 9.40
C PHE A 47 -2.55 6.72 10.04
N VAL A 48 -2.56 7.35 11.20
CA VAL A 48 -3.78 7.79 11.88
C VAL A 48 -3.71 9.30 12.03
N ALA A 49 -4.68 10.00 11.48
CA ALA A 49 -4.82 11.44 11.59
C ALA A 49 -6.19 11.78 12.15
N VAL A 50 -6.29 12.87 12.92
CA VAL A 50 -7.58 13.45 13.27
C VAL A 50 -8.23 14.01 12.01
N ALA A 51 -9.55 13.84 11.84
CA ALA A 51 -10.27 14.24 10.63
C ALA A 51 -9.98 15.70 10.20
N ASP A 52 -9.91 16.63 11.15
CA ASP A 52 -9.65 18.04 10.89
C ASP A 52 -8.22 18.32 10.36
N LYS A 53 -7.29 17.41 10.62
CA LYS A 53 -5.89 17.48 10.17
C LYS A 53 -5.58 16.50 9.04
N PHE A 54 -6.57 15.73 8.59
CA PHE A 54 -6.33 14.65 7.65
C PHE A 54 -5.75 15.15 6.32
N GLU A 55 -6.29 16.22 5.74
CA GLU A 55 -5.83 16.70 4.43
C GLU A 55 -4.39 17.21 4.46
N SER A 56 -3.97 17.89 5.54
CA SER A 56 -2.61 18.38 5.68
C SER A 56 -1.62 17.24 5.91
N VAL A 57 -1.97 16.27 6.75
CA VAL A 57 -1.15 15.08 6.98
C VAL A 57 -1.04 14.25 5.69
N TYR A 58 -2.14 14.05 4.97
CA TYR A 58 -2.14 13.33 3.70
C TYR A 58 -1.27 14.01 2.65
N ALA A 59 -1.33 15.34 2.54
CA ALA A 59 -0.49 16.10 1.62
C ALA A 59 1.00 15.97 1.95
N ALA A 60 1.38 16.08 3.23
CA ALA A 60 2.76 15.91 3.68
C ALA A 60 3.30 14.50 3.40
N ILE A 61 2.52 13.45 3.71
CA ILE A 61 2.91 12.06 3.42
C ILE A 61 3.02 11.83 1.90
N LYS A 62 2.12 12.41 1.11
CA LYS A 62 2.21 12.33 -0.35
C LYS A 62 3.49 12.96 -0.88
N GLU A 63 3.88 14.11 -0.34
CA GLU A 63 5.13 14.78 -0.71
C GLU A 63 6.36 13.95 -0.32
N ALA A 64 6.38 13.38 0.89
CA ALA A 64 7.42 12.44 1.33
C ALA A 64 7.55 11.23 0.38
N VAL A 65 6.42 10.66 -0.07
CA VAL A 65 6.42 9.56 -1.06
C VAL A 65 6.99 10.03 -2.40
N LEU A 66 6.63 11.23 -2.86
CA LEU A 66 7.15 11.79 -4.12
C LEU A 66 8.64 12.16 -4.04
N ASN A 67 9.13 12.49 -2.85
CA ASN A 67 10.55 12.74 -2.57
C ASN A 67 11.37 11.45 -2.45
N GLY A 68 10.73 10.28 -2.55
CA GLY A 68 11.41 8.98 -2.56
C GLY A 68 11.72 8.42 -1.18
N GLU A 69 11.10 8.91 -0.10
CA GLU A 69 11.34 8.40 1.26
C GLU A 69 11.05 6.89 1.41
N PHE A 70 10.21 6.34 0.52
CA PHE A 70 9.84 4.93 0.50
C PHE A 70 10.55 4.11 -0.58
N ASP A 71 11.42 4.71 -1.39
CA ASP A 71 12.02 4.07 -2.57
C ASP A 71 12.85 2.84 -2.20
N ALA A 72 13.57 2.88 -1.07
CA ALA A 72 14.33 1.74 -0.58
C ALA A 72 13.43 0.53 -0.29
N GLN A 73 12.29 0.74 0.39
CA GLN A 73 11.33 -0.33 0.66
C GLN A 73 10.66 -0.81 -0.63
N ILE A 74 10.32 0.10 -1.55
CA ILE A 74 9.72 -0.26 -2.84
C ILE A 74 10.69 -1.11 -3.65
N ALA A 75 11.97 -0.75 -3.71
CA ALA A 75 13.01 -1.50 -4.41
C ALA A 75 13.18 -2.91 -3.81
N GLU A 76 13.18 -3.03 -2.48
CA GLU A 76 13.25 -4.32 -1.80
C GLU A 76 12.02 -5.19 -2.11
N LEU A 77 10.82 -4.61 -2.03
CA LEU A 77 9.58 -5.30 -2.35
C LEU A 77 9.52 -5.75 -3.81
N ALA A 78 10.00 -4.93 -4.74
CA ALA A 78 10.10 -5.26 -6.16
C ALA A 78 11.09 -6.41 -6.40
N ALA A 79 12.26 -6.38 -5.78
CA ALA A 79 13.25 -7.45 -5.87
C ALA A 79 12.70 -8.77 -5.31
N ASN A 80 12.00 -8.71 -4.17
CA ASN A 80 11.36 -9.87 -3.55
C ASN A 80 10.21 -10.42 -4.40
N ALA A 81 9.41 -9.56 -5.05
CA ALA A 81 8.37 -9.99 -5.97
C ALA A 81 8.95 -10.74 -7.18
N LYS A 82 10.07 -10.27 -7.74
CA LYS A 82 10.78 -10.93 -8.84
C LYS A 82 11.30 -12.31 -8.43
N LYS A 83 11.96 -12.43 -7.27
CA LYS A 83 12.43 -13.72 -6.72
C LYS A 83 11.28 -14.70 -6.53
N ARG A 84 10.15 -14.26 -5.95
CA ARG A 84 8.96 -15.09 -5.76
C ARG A 84 8.35 -15.55 -7.09
N GLY A 85 8.30 -14.67 -8.10
CA GLY A 85 7.82 -15.02 -9.43
C GLY A 85 8.64 -16.12 -10.08
N GLN A 86 9.97 -16.05 -9.98
CA GLN A 86 10.90 -17.06 -10.50
C GLN A 86 10.74 -18.41 -9.79
N ALA A 87 10.66 -18.41 -8.46
CA ALA A 87 10.45 -19.64 -7.67
C ALA A 87 9.11 -20.33 -8.04
N MET A 88 8.03 -19.55 -8.17
CA MET A 88 6.72 -20.09 -8.56
C MET A 88 6.71 -20.65 -9.99
N ALA A 89 7.44 -20.03 -10.92
CA ALA A 89 7.59 -20.55 -12.28
C ALA A 89 8.36 -21.87 -12.31
N ALA A 90 9.43 -22.00 -11.51
CA ALA A 90 10.19 -23.23 -11.36
C ALA A 90 9.32 -24.36 -10.78
N SER A 91 8.62 -24.11 -9.66
CA SER A 91 7.73 -25.11 -9.05
C SER A 91 6.56 -25.52 -9.95
N ARG A 92 6.08 -24.63 -10.83
CA ARG A 92 5.06 -24.97 -11.84
C ARG A 92 5.61 -25.91 -12.90
N LYS A 93 6.84 -25.70 -13.36
CA LYS A 93 7.50 -26.61 -14.32
C LYS A 93 7.75 -27.99 -13.71
N GLU A 94 8.21 -28.06 -12.47
CA GLU A 94 8.39 -29.33 -11.75
C GLU A 94 7.07 -30.08 -11.56
N LYS A 95 5.99 -29.39 -11.14
CA LYS A 95 4.67 -30.01 -11.02
C LYS A 95 4.08 -30.46 -12.36
N ALA A 96 4.37 -29.76 -13.44
CA ALA A 96 3.94 -30.16 -14.79
C ALA A 96 4.71 -31.38 -15.29
N ALA A 97 6.00 -31.51 -14.95
CA ALA A 97 6.81 -32.68 -15.30
C ALA A 97 6.53 -33.90 -14.40
N ALA A 98 6.03 -33.69 -13.18
CA ALA A 98 5.67 -34.76 -12.23
C ALA A 98 4.22 -35.26 -12.37
N LYS A 99 3.44 -34.74 -13.33
CA LYS A 99 2.09 -35.22 -13.60
C LYS A 99 2.19 -36.34 -14.66
N PRO A 100 1.79 -37.59 -14.34
CA PRO A 100 1.85 -38.71 -15.29
C PRO A 100 0.91 -38.53 -16.48
#